data_AF-A0A717A1P6-F1
#
_entry.id   AF-A0A717A1P6-F1
#
_cell.length_a   1.000
_cell.length_b   1.000
_cell.length_c   1.000
_cell.angle_alpha   90.00
_cell.angle_beta   90.00
_cell.angle_gamma   90.00
#
_symmetry.space_group_name_H-M   'P 1'
#
loop_
_entity.id
_entity.type
_entity.pdbx_description
1 polymer ?
#
loop_
_entity_poly.entity_id
_entity_poly.type
_entity_poly.pdbx_seq_one_letter_code
_entity_poly.pdbx_strand_id
1 'polypeptide(L)'
;MQAIFGFRGNQLVDWDAHVLSHFPLIGELNHPWRWANAGAPELGRWLLDCRRMLLNGNAIDLRQVPAEVTWVPLRAETVVQQRLTAALTRAVTANGQVLVIGNSYDTRGRQQMASQTPGATTVEAVDLVDLTDFGAAFNLDAADALTRLVQFAAGVMTQVGPAALLPRLETLRRGRARNPPTVAEAALVAFAERPGFTLAAEALRLLTRQDNARVYRPEVLRCCLRALQSAAAGGCTFADATVNERERNRHESRPLARRVIGSTLLLKGLEGEVAVITSPEEMDARHLYVAMTRGSSRLVVCSLTPILTAR
;
A
#
# COMPACT_ATOMS: atom_id res chain seq x y z
N MET A 1 -21.78 -9.23 4.37
CA MET A 1 -20.93 -8.03 4.24
C MET A 1 -19.42 -8.26 4.32
N GLN A 2 -18.90 -9.34 4.93
CA GLN A 2 -17.44 -9.56 5.02
C GLN A 2 -16.82 -10.29 3.81
N ALA A 3 -17.62 -10.86 2.91
CA ALA A 3 -17.14 -11.60 1.75
C ALA A 3 -16.79 -10.66 0.58
N ILE A 4 -15.55 -10.16 0.58
CA ILE A 4 -14.99 -9.25 -0.45
C ILE A 4 -14.13 -9.98 -1.51
N PHE A 5 -14.40 -11.27 -1.74
CA PHE A 5 -13.54 -12.17 -2.55
C PHE A 5 -14.24 -12.72 -3.81
N GLY A 6 -15.12 -11.94 -4.44
CA GLY A 6 -15.82 -12.34 -5.67
C GLY A 6 -14.90 -12.32 -6.90
N PHE A 7 -13.87 -13.16 -6.92
CA PHE A 7 -12.90 -13.19 -8.03
C PHE A 7 -13.44 -14.01 -9.21
N ARG A 8 -13.42 -13.42 -10.42
CA ARG A 8 -13.59 -14.10 -11.72
C ARG A 8 -14.80 -15.06 -11.81
N GLY A 9 -15.95 -14.67 -11.25
CA GLY A 9 -17.16 -15.48 -11.33
C GLY A 9 -17.26 -16.62 -10.31
N ASN A 10 -16.34 -16.70 -9.33
CA ASN A 10 -16.55 -17.58 -8.18
C ASN A 10 -17.82 -17.17 -7.44
N GLN A 11 -18.81 -18.07 -7.44
CA GLN A 11 -20.03 -17.91 -6.67
C GLN A 11 -19.65 -17.94 -5.19
N LEU A 12 -19.79 -16.79 -4.53
CA LEU A 12 -19.62 -16.73 -3.08
C LEU A 12 -20.72 -17.56 -2.43
N VAL A 13 -20.37 -18.20 -1.30
CA VAL A 13 -21.34 -18.94 -0.50
C VAL A 13 -22.51 -18.03 -0.16
N ASP A 14 -23.70 -18.40 -0.61
CA ASP A 14 -24.94 -17.77 -0.20
C ASP A 14 -25.16 -18.08 1.28
N TRP A 15 -25.16 -17.04 2.11
CA TRP A 15 -25.20 -17.21 3.55
C TRP A 15 -26.57 -17.72 4.01
N ASP A 16 -27.64 -17.24 3.38
CA ASP A 16 -29.01 -17.60 3.71
C ASP A 16 -29.32 -19.01 3.25
N ALA A 17 -28.98 -19.34 2.00
CA ALA A 17 -29.29 -20.64 1.41
C ALA A 17 -28.36 -21.77 1.92
N HIS A 18 -27.06 -21.52 2.05
CA HIS A 18 -26.08 -22.58 2.32
C HIS A 18 -25.66 -22.69 3.78
N VAL A 19 -25.64 -21.58 4.53
CA VAL A 19 -25.11 -21.56 5.91
C VAL A 19 -26.22 -21.56 6.94
N LEU A 20 -27.14 -20.60 6.87
CA LEU A 20 -28.21 -20.46 7.86
C LEU A 20 -29.20 -21.64 7.86
N SER A 21 -29.28 -22.37 6.75
CA SER A 21 -30.02 -23.64 6.65
C SER A 21 -29.46 -24.75 7.55
N HIS A 22 -28.16 -24.74 7.84
CA HIS A 22 -27.48 -25.75 8.66
C HIS A 22 -27.05 -25.20 10.03
N PHE A 23 -26.78 -23.90 10.11
CA PHE A 23 -26.28 -23.21 11.30
C PHE A 23 -27.20 -22.02 11.59
N PRO A 24 -28.29 -22.24 12.36
CA PRO A 24 -29.27 -21.20 12.62
C PRO A 24 -28.63 -20.02 13.36
N LEU A 25 -29.10 -18.82 13.05
CA LEU A 25 -28.61 -17.60 13.67
C LEU A 25 -28.99 -17.59 15.16
N ILE A 26 -27.98 -17.67 16.03
CA ILE A 26 -28.17 -17.64 17.50
C ILE A 26 -28.11 -16.23 18.09
N GLY A 27 -27.68 -15.24 17.31
CA GLY A 27 -27.61 -13.85 17.74
C GLY A 27 -26.86 -12.96 16.76
N GLU A 28 -27.07 -11.65 16.90
CA GLU A 28 -26.34 -10.62 16.18
C GLU A 28 -25.56 -9.72 17.13
N LEU A 29 -24.53 -9.06 16.61
CA LEU A 29 -23.77 -8.08 17.38
C LEU A 29 -24.68 -6.89 17.69
N ASN A 30 -25.17 -6.82 18.92
CA ASN A 30 -26.02 -5.74 19.43
C ASN A 30 -25.23 -4.60 20.07
N HIS A 31 -24.03 -4.88 20.58
CA HIS A 31 -23.16 -3.90 21.21
C HIS A 31 -21.80 -3.81 20.48
N PRO A 32 -21.37 -2.60 20.04
CA PRO A 32 -20.14 -2.43 19.27
C PRO A 32 -18.89 -2.41 20.17
N TRP A 33 -18.58 -3.53 20.82
CA TRP A 33 -17.50 -3.65 21.82
C TRP A 33 -16.14 -3.09 21.39
N ARG A 34 -15.73 -3.35 20.13
CA ARG A 34 -14.46 -2.85 19.59
C ARG A 34 -14.34 -1.33 19.73
N TRP A 35 -15.37 -0.62 19.27
CA TRP A 35 -15.39 0.83 19.28
C TRP A 35 -15.65 1.37 20.68
N ALA A 36 -16.47 0.69 21.49
CA ALA A 36 -16.68 1.05 22.90
C ALA A 36 -15.37 1.00 23.69
N ASN A 37 -14.56 -0.05 23.51
CA ASN A 37 -13.26 -0.22 24.16
C ASN A 37 -12.23 0.84 23.69
N ALA A 38 -12.39 1.36 22.47
CA ALA A 38 -11.58 2.45 21.93
C ALA A 38 -12.12 3.85 22.31
N GLY A 39 -13.21 3.94 23.08
CA GLY A 39 -13.82 5.21 23.48
C GLY A 39 -14.69 5.89 22.41
N ALA A 40 -15.10 5.17 21.36
CA ALA A 40 -15.90 5.67 20.24
C ALA A 40 -17.21 4.88 20.03
N PRO A 41 -18.06 4.67 21.07
CA PRO A 41 -19.26 3.83 20.95
C PRO A 41 -20.26 4.32 19.89
N GLU A 42 -20.38 5.63 19.67
CA GLU A 42 -21.29 6.21 18.67
C GLU A 42 -20.85 5.88 17.24
N LEU A 43 -19.54 5.90 16.96
CA LEU A 43 -18.98 5.40 15.70
C LEU A 43 -19.40 3.95 15.46
N GLY A 44 -19.28 3.11 16.48
CA GLY A 44 -19.65 1.71 16.40
C GLY A 44 -21.13 1.47 16.10
N ARG A 45 -22.03 2.22 16.74
CA ARG A 45 -23.48 2.15 16.48
C ARG A 45 -23.81 2.62 15.07
N TRP A 46 -23.27 3.75 14.66
CA TRP A 46 -23.45 4.28 13.31
C TRP A 46 -22.96 3.31 12.23
N LEU A 47 -21.84 2.62 12.45
CA LEU A 47 -21.35 1.58 11.54
C LEU A 47 -22.29 0.36 11.46
N LEU A 48 -22.92 -0.05 12.58
CA LEU A 48 -23.93 -1.10 12.56
C LEU A 48 -25.17 -0.69 11.75
N ASP A 49 -25.58 0.57 11.82
CA ASP A 49 -26.68 1.09 11.00
C ASP A 49 -26.29 1.18 9.53
N CYS A 50 -25.08 1.65 9.22
CA CYS A 50 -24.51 1.61 7.87
C CYS A 50 -24.53 0.19 7.29
N ARG A 51 -24.25 -0.84 8.11
CA ARG A 51 -24.36 -2.24 7.68
C ARG A 51 -25.75 -2.58 7.19
N ARG A 52 -26.79 -2.21 7.96
CA ARG A 52 -28.21 -2.46 7.62
C ARG A 52 -28.61 -1.71 6.36
N MET A 53 -28.21 -0.44 6.25
CA MET A 53 -28.47 0.38 5.07
C MET A 53 -27.86 -0.24 3.82
N LEU A 54 -26.58 -0.59 3.85
CA LEU A 54 -25.87 -1.18 2.72
C LEU A 54 -26.40 -2.55 2.32
N LEU A 55 -26.84 -3.38 3.28
CA LEU A 55 -27.50 -4.67 2.99
C LEU A 55 -28.82 -4.48 2.24
N ASN A 56 -29.56 -3.42 2.54
CA ASN A 56 -30.83 -3.09 1.91
C ASN A 56 -30.66 -2.26 0.61
N GLY A 57 -29.42 -2.04 0.14
CA GLY A 57 -29.13 -1.23 -1.05
C GLY A 57 -29.32 0.29 -0.85
N ASN A 58 -29.44 0.75 0.40
CA ASN A 58 -29.61 2.15 0.72
C ASN A 58 -28.26 2.90 0.72
N ALA A 59 -28.29 4.18 0.35
CA ALA A 59 -27.13 5.06 0.38
C ALA A 59 -26.85 5.62 1.78
N ILE A 60 -25.60 5.99 2.06
CA ILE A 60 -25.18 6.60 3.34
C ILE A 60 -25.03 8.11 3.15
N ASP A 61 -25.66 8.92 4.02
CA ASP A 61 -25.52 10.38 4.02
C ASP A 61 -24.42 10.85 4.98
N LEU A 62 -23.32 11.35 4.42
CA LEU A 62 -22.15 11.84 5.14
C LEU A 62 -22.37 13.19 5.86
N ARG A 63 -23.54 13.82 5.71
CA ARG A 63 -23.92 15.02 6.48
C ARG A 63 -24.53 14.67 7.84
N GLN A 64 -24.96 13.42 8.02
CA GLN A 64 -25.58 12.90 9.25
C GLN A 64 -24.68 11.83 9.86
N VAL A 65 -23.53 12.26 10.36
CA VAL A 65 -22.48 11.37 10.88
C VAL A 65 -22.09 11.76 12.30
N PRO A 66 -21.62 10.80 13.13
CA PRO A 66 -21.13 11.11 14.46
C PRO A 66 -19.78 11.86 14.39
N ALA A 67 -19.36 12.44 15.51
CA ALA A 67 -18.18 13.32 15.58
C ALA A 67 -16.86 12.64 15.16
N GLU A 68 -16.79 11.31 15.25
CA GLU A 68 -15.66 10.48 14.87
C GLU A 68 -15.54 10.28 13.35
N VAL A 69 -16.52 10.72 12.58
CA VAL A 69 -16.54 10.61 11.12
C VAL A 69 -16.35 11.99 10.50
N THR A 70 -15.35 12.12 9.63
CA THR A 70 -15.12 13.34 8.86
C THR A 70 -15.32 13.08 7.37
N TRP A 71 -16.25 13.81 6.77
CA TRP A 71 -16.34 13.90 5.32
C TRP A 71 -15.40 14.98 4.81
N VAL A 72 -14.53 14.60 3.86
CA VAL A 72 -13.70 15.53 3.10
C VAL A 72 -14.39 15.75 1.74
N PRO A 73 -15.06 16.90 1.54
CA PRO A 73 -15.73 17.21 0.28
C PRO A 73 -14.69 17.44 -0.82
N LEU A 74 -14.69 16.59 -1.83
CA LEU A 74 -13.77 16.66 -2.96
C LEU A 74 -14.26 17.66 -4.00
N ARG A 75 -13.32 18.33 -4.67
CA ARG A 75 -13.57 19.13 -5.88
C ARG A 75 -12.85 18.47 -7.05
N ALA A 76 -13.50 18.39 -8.20
CA ALA A 76 -12.95 17.71 -9.38
C ALA A 76 -11.53 18.19 -9.73
N GLU A 77 -11.27 19.49 -9.63
CA GLU A 77 -9.99 20.11 -10.00
C GLU A 77 -8.85 19.83 -9.00
N THR A 78 -9.17 19.53 -7.74
CA THR A 78 -8.17 19.36 -6.66
C THR A 78 -8.25 18.00 -5.99
N VAL A 79 -8.94 17.04 -6.61
CA VAL A 79 -9.27 15.74 -6.01
C VAL A 79 -8.04 15.00 -5.48
N VAL A 80 -6.95 14.99 -6.26
CA VAL A 80 -5.69 14.32 -5.89
C VAL A 80 -5.08 14.96 -4.65
N GLN A 81 -4.98 16.29 -4.61
CA GLN A 81 -4.38 17.02 -3.49
C GLN A 81 -5.19 16.85 -2.20
N GLN A 82 -6.52 16.85 -2.30
CA GLN A 82 -7.39 16.64 -1.15
C GLN A 82 -7.27 15.22 -0.59
N ARG A 83 -7.15 14.20 -1.44
CA ARG A 83 -6.88 12.81 -1.04
C ARG A 83 -5.53 12.66 -0.34
N LEU A 84 -4.47 13.29 -0.87
CA LEU A 84 -3.15 13.31 -0.23
C LEU A 84 -3.20 14.00 1.14
N THR A 85 -3.94 15.11 1.24
CA THR A 85 -4.14 15.83 2.50
C THR A 85 -4.88 14.95 3.52
N ALA A 86 -5.93 14.23 3.08
CA ALA A 86 -6.65 13.30 3.94
C ALA A 86 -5.78 12.10 4.37
N ALA A 87 -4.88 11.60 3.51
CA ALA A 87 -3.94 10.54 3.87
C ALA A 87 -2.96 10.97 4.98
N LEU A 88 -2.76 12.28 5.18
CA LEU A 88 -1.98 12.85 6.28
C LEU A 88 -2.75 12.99 7.60
N THR A 89 -4.00 12.49 7.67
CA THR A 89 -4.76 12.43 8.93
C THR A 89 -3.88 11.84 10.03
N ARG A 90 -3.87 12.53 11.17
CA ARG A 90 -3.10 12.11 12.34
C ARG A 90 -3.86 11.01 13.06
N ALA A 91 -3.09 10.08 13.62
CA ALA A 91 -3.58 9.19 14.66
C ALA A 91 -4.16 10.02 15.83
N VAL A 92 -5.12 9.44 16.55
CA VAL A 92 -5.69 10.00 17.78
C VAL A 92 -4.66 9.90 18.92
N THR A 93 -3.93 8.79 18.99
CA THR A 93 -2.83 8.57 19.96
C THR A 93 -1.45 8.61 19.30
N ALA A 94 -0.41 8.86 20.10
CA ALA A 94 0.98 8.98 19.60
C ALA A 94 1.49 7.71 18.89
N ASN A 95 0.98 6.54 19.27
CA ASN A 95 1.34 5.23 18.71
C ASN A 95 0.24 4.63 17.84
N GLY A 96 -0.85 5.37 17.59
CA GLY A 96 -1.96 4.88 16.80
C GLY A 96 -1.59 4.65 15.34
N GLN A 97 -2.29 3.69 14.73
CA GLN A 97 -2.13 3.34 13.32
C GLN A 97 -3.20 3.99 12.44
N VAL A 98 -2.78 4.48 11.28
CA VAL A 98 -3.64 5.06 10.25
C VAL A 98 -3.64 4.15 9.03
N LEU A 99 -4.80 3.59 8.70
CA LEU A 99 -4.99 2.76 7.51
C LEU A 99 -5.63 3.63 6.42
N VAL A 100 -4.86 3.93 5.37
CA VAL A 100 -5.35 4.63 4.17
C VAL A 100 -5.76 3.60 3.13
N ILE A 101 -7.04 3.61 2.78
CA ILE A 101 -7.68 2.65 1.91
C ILE A 101 -7.94 3.32 0.57
N GLY A 102 -7.11 2.96 -0.41
CA GLY A 102 -7.22 3.42 -1.79
C GLY A 102 -8.11 2.53 -2.65
N ASN A 103 -8.33 2.94 -3.90
CA ASN A 103 -9.00 2.12 -4.91
C ASN A 103 -8.30 0.76 -5.02
N SER A 104 -9.03 -0.35 -4.84
CA SER A 104 -8.49 -1.72 -4.86
C SER A 104 -7.89 -2.14 -6.20
N TYR A 105 -8.35 -1.56 -7.31
CA TYR A 105 -7.90 -1.91 -8.66
C TYR A 105 -6.70 -1.09 -9.14
N ASP A 106 -6.38 0.01 -8.46
CA ASP A 106 -5.30 0.91 -8.86
C ASP A 106 -4.06 0.76 -7.95
N THR A 107 -3.27 -0.30 -8.20
CA THR A 107 -2.04 -0.55 -7.43
C THR A 107 -1.02 0.57 -7.59
N ARG A 108 -0.86 1.12 -8.79
CA ARG A 108 0.12 2.19 -9.07
C ARG A 108 -0.27 3.48 -8.37
N GLY A 109 -1.55 3.87 -8.38
CA GLY A 109 -2.03 5.05 -7.67
C GLY A 109 -1.83 4.95 -6.16
N ARG A 110 -2.01 3.76 -5.56
CA ARG A 110 -1.70 3.53 -4.13
C ARG A 110 -0.20 3.68 -3.84
N GLN A 111 0.66 3.14 -4.69
CA GLN A 111 2.11 3.27 -4.57
C GLN A 111 2.56 4.74 -4.72
N GLN A 112 1.99 5.47 -5.69
CA GLN A 112 2.25 6.89 -5.90
C GLN A 112 1.79 7.73 -4.71
N MET A 113 0.60 7.45 -4.16
CA MET A 113 0.13 8.11 -2.94
C MET A 113 1.07 7.85 -1.77
N ALA A 114 1.56 6.62 -1.63
CA ALA A 114 2.52 6.27 -0.57
C ALA A 114 3.84 7.00 -0.74
N SER A 115 4.32 7.22 -1.97
CA SER A 115 5.56 7.99 -2.22
C SER A 115 5.39 9.48 -1.90
N GLN A 116 4.19 10.03 -2.10
CA GLN A 116 3.84 11.43 -1.85
C GLN A 116 3.37 11.72 -0.42
N THR A 117 3.09 10.68 0.39
CA THR A 117 2.61 10.83 1.76
C THR A 117 3.73 10.55 2.78
N PRO A 118 4.31 11.59 3.42
CA PRO A 118 5.30 11.43 4.47
C PRO A 118 4.93 10.38 5.53
N GLY A 119 5.87 9.49 5.83
CA GLY A 119 5.72 8.42 6.83
C GLY A 119 4.80 7.27 6.43
N ALA A 120 4.19 7.29 5.24
CA ALA A 120 3.32 6.22 4.77
C ALA A 120 4.09 5.11 4.04
N THR A 121 3.78 3.85 4.28
CA THR A 121 4.28 2.73 3.46
C THR A 121 3.14 2.02 2.75
N THR A 122 3.43 1.35 1.64
CA THR A 122 2.46 0.44 1.01
C THR A 122 2.31 -0.83 1.85
N VAL A 123 1.11 -1.40 1.84
CA VAL A 123 0.92 -2.82 2.16
C VAL A 123 1.05 -3.60 0.86
N GLU A 124 1.95 -4.57 0.83
CA GLU A 124 2.23 -5.37 -0.36
C GLU A 124 1.41 -6.65 -0.37
N ALA A 125 1.11 -7.14 -1.56
CA ALA A 125 0.51 -8.46 -1.71
C ALA A 125 1.57 -9.55 -1.45
N VAL A 126 1.10 -10.68 -0.90
CA VAL A 126 1.93 -11.81 -0.47
C VAL A 126 2.67 -12.49 -1.63
N ASP A 127 2.22 -12.26 -2.87
CA ASP A 127 2.85 -12.75 -4.09
C ASP A 127 4.00 -11.87 -4.60
N LEU A 128 4.16 -10.63 -4.12
CA LEU A 128 5.24 -9.70 -4.47
C LEU A 128 5.57 -9.69 -5.98
N VAL A 129 4.56 -9.63 -6.85
CA VAL A 129 4.73 -9.80 -8.30
C VAL A 129 5.77 -8.84 -8.88
N ASP A 130 5.75 -7.56 -8.48
CA ASP A 130 6.75 -6.57 -8.92
C ASP A 130 8.21 -7.00 -8.63
N LEU A 131 8.45 -7.73 -7.53
CA LEU A 131 9.77 -8.26 -7.19
C LEU A 131 10.15 -9.42 -8.10
N THR A 132 9.24 -10.39 -8.30
CA THR A 132 9.53 -11.57 -9.12
C THR A 132 9.65 -11.20 -10.60
N ASP A 133 8.87 -10.24 -11.08
CA ASP A 133 8.98 -9.70 -12.43
C ASP A 133 10.32 -8.98 -12.63
N PHE A 134 10.75 -8.19 -11.63
CA PHE A 134 12.09 -7.60 -11.64
C PHE A 134 13.17 -8.67 -11.67
N GLY A 135 13.07 -9.70 -10.82
CA GLY A 135 14.02 -10.82 -10.77
C GLY A 135 14.15 -11.56 -12.09
N ALA A 136 13.03 -11.82 -12.77
CA ALA A 136 12.99 -12.50 -14.06
C ALA A 136 13.55 -11.64 -15.20
N ALA A 137 13.34 -10.32 -15.16
CA ALA A 137 13.74 -9.41 -16.24
C ALA A 137 15.12 -8.78 -16.04
N PHE A 138 15.70 -8.83 -14.84
CA PHE A 138 16.97 -8.17 -14.52
C PHE A 138 18.16 -9.05 -14.90
N ASN A 139 18.76 -8.74 -16.04
CA ASN A 139 19.98 -9.37 -16.53
C ASN A 139 21.18 -8.42 -16.38
N LEU A 140 22.25 -8.88 -15.75
CA LEU A 140 23.49 -8.10 -15.56
C LEU A 140 24.22 -7.81 -16.88
N ASP A 141 24.12 -8.70 -17.86
CA ASP A 141 24.78 -8.57 -19.16
C ASP A 141 24.01 -7.69 -20.15
N ALA A 142 22.78 -7.30 -19.79
CA ALA A 142 21.96 -6.44 -20.63
C ALA A 142 22.44 -4.98 -20.59
N ALA A 143 22.46 -4.32 -21.75
CA ALA A 143 22.86 -2.91 -21.86
C ALA A 143 21.99 -1.97 -21.02
N ASP A 144 20.76 -2.37 -20.67
CA ASP A 144 19.81 -1.61 -19.87
C ASP A 144 19.82 -1.97 -18.37
N ALA A 145 20.78 -2.79 -17.90
CA ALA A 145 20.85 -3.22 -16.49
C ALA A 145 20.86 -2.04 -15.50
N LEU A 146 21.66 -1.00 -15.76
CA LEU A 146 21.67 0.22 -14.93
C LEU A 146 20.30 0.90 -14.91
N THR A 147 19.68 1.04 -16.08
CA THR A 147 18.36 1.65 -16.23
C THR A 147 17.32 0.89 -15.42
N ARG A 148 17.31 -0.44 -15.49
CA ARG A 148 16.38 -1.29 -14.74
C ARG A 148 16.59 -1.19 -13.23
N LEU A 149 17.85 -1.16 -12.77
CA LEU A 149 18.16 -0.99 -11.34
C LEU A 149 17.67 0.36 -10.80
N VAL A 150 17.90 1.44 -11.57
CA VAL A 150 17.43 2.79 -11.20
C VAL A 150 15.91 2.89 -11.24
N GLN A 151 15.25 2.28 -12.22
CA GLN A 151 13.78 2.22 -12.30
C GLN A 151 13.17 1.43 -11.14
N PHE A 152 13.77 0.30 -10.77
CA PHE A 152 13.38 -0.46 -9.59
C PHE A 152 13.50 0.39 -8.33
N ALA A 153 14.63 1.07 -8.13
CA ALA A 153 14.83 1.96 -6.98
C ALA A 153 13.77 3.07 -6.94
N ALA A 154 13.50 3.73 -8.06
CA ALA A 154 12.45 4.75 -8.16
C ALA A 154 11.05 4.22 -7.87
N GLY A 155 10.81 2.92 -8.09
CA GLY A 155 9.56 2.26 -7.78
C GLY A 155 9.34 1.97 -6.29
N VAL A 156 10.38 2.01 -5.45
CA VAL A 156 10.32 1.60 -4.03
C VAL A 156 10.70 2.70 -3.03
N MET A 157 11.39 3.77 -3.46
CA MET A 157 11.84 4.87 -2.60
C MET A 157 11.78 6.24 -3.28
N THR A 158 11.70 7.30 -2.47
CA THR A 158 11.78 8.69 -2.94
C THR A 158 13.21 9.11 -3.25
N GLN A 159 13.41 10.30 -3.83
CA GLN A 159 14.73 10.85 -4.20
C GLN A 159 15.49 10.03 -5.24
N VAL A 160 14.78 9.27 -6.06
CA VAL A 160 15.32 8.61 -7.25
C VAL A 160 14.46 9.00 -8.44
N GLY A 161 14.94 9.96 -9.23
CA GLY A 161 14.28 10.41 -10.45
C GLY A 161 15.01 9.91 -11.69
N PRO A 162 14.56 8.81 -12.34
CA PRO A 162 15.32 8.18 -13.43
C PRO A 162 15.64 9.13 -14.59
N ALA A 163 14.71 10.04 -14.92
CA ALA A 163 14.87 11.00 -16.01
C ALA A 163 16.03 11.99 -15.78
N ALA A 164 16.32 12.35 -14.53
CA ALA A 164 17.46 13.21 -14.19
C ALA A 164 18.72 12.41 -13.86
N LEU A 165 18.56 11.28 -13.16
CA LEU A 165 19.67 10.48 -12.66
C LEU A 165 20.41 9.74 -13.78
N LEU A 166 19.71 9.14 -14.76
CA LEU A 166 20.36 8.37 -15.82
C LEU A 166 21.29 9.24 -16.70
N PRO A 167 20.87 10.41 -17.22
CA PRO A 167 21.77 11.30 -17.95
C PRO A 167 22.94 11.82 -17.10
N ARG A 168 22.70 12.01 -15.79
CA ARG A 168 23.73 12.42 -14.84
C ARG A 168 24.81 11.34 -14.67
N LEU A 169 24.42 10.07 -14.55
CA LEU A 169 25.34 8.93 -14.51
C LEU A 169 26.14 8.78 -15.82
N GLU A 170 25.50 8.98 -16.98
CA GLU A 170 26.16 8.99 -18.28
C GLU A 170 27.26 10.06 -18.35
N THR A 171 26.96 11.27 -17.85
CA THR A 171 27.91 12.40 -17.82
C THR A 171 29.10 12.11 -16.90
N LEU A 172 28.85 11.47 -15.74
CA LEU A 172 29.88 11.04 -14.80
C LEU A 172 30.80 9.99 -15.41
N ARG A 173 30.25 8.95 -16.04
CA ARG A 173 31.01 7.88 -16.71
C ARG A 173 31.91 8.40 -17.83
N ARG A 174 31.52 9.48 -18.50
CA ARG A 174 32.32 10.15 -19.54
C ARG A 174 33.36 11.12 -18.99
N GLY A 175 33.44 11.31 -17.67
CA GLY A 175 34.35 12.27 -17.06
C GLY A 175 34.05 13.74 -17.38
N ARG A 176 32.81 14.05 -17.80
CA ARG A 176 32.40 15.42 -18.22
C ARG A 176 31.59 16.16 -17.15
N ALA A 177 31.42 15.54 -15.99
CA ALA A 177 30.67 16.10 -14.87
C ALA A 177 31.40 17.28 -14.24
N ARG A 178 30.71 18.42 -14.09
CA ARG A 178 31.25 19.59 -13.38
C ARG A 178 31.35 19.38 -11.87
N ASN A 179 30.32 18.76 -11.29
CA ASN A 179 30.26 18.46 -9.86
C ASN A 179 30.63 17.00 -9.60
N PRO A 180 31.33 16.70 -8.48
CA PRO A 180 31.67 15.34 -8.10
C PRO A 180 30.41 14.48 -7.89
N PRO A 181 30.51 13.15 -8.06
CA PRO A 181 29.40 12.25 -7.76
C PRO A 181 29.11 12.23 -6.26
N THR A 182 27.83 12.09 -5.90
CA THR A 182 27.45 11.64 -4.55
C THR A 182 27.90 10.19 -4.33
N VAL A 183 27.89 9.73 -3.07
CA VAL A 183 28.24 8.34 -2.73
C VAL A 183 27.35 7.32 -3.46
N ALA A 184 26.05 7.61 -3.58
CA ALA A 184 25.12 6.74 -4.30
C ALA A 184 25.33 6.78 -5.82
N GLU A 185 25.59 7.96 -6.40
CA GLU A 185 25.94 8.07 -7.83
C GLU A 185 27.24 7.31 -8.15
N ALA A 186 28.27 7.41 -7.31
CA ALA A 186 29.51 6.69 -7.49
C ALA A 186 29.31 5.16 -7.46
N ALA A 187 28.47 4.65 -6.57
CA ALA A 187 28.13 3.23 -6.53
C ALA A 187 27.35 2.77 -7.78
N LEU A 188 26.44 3.60 -8.30
CA LEU A 188 25.74 3.31 -9.56
C LEU A 188 26.69 3.33 -10.76
N VAL A 189 27.66 4.25 -10.79
CA VAL A 189 28.72 4.28 -11.81
C VAL A 189 29.58 3.01 -11.72
N ALA A 190 30.01 2.61 -10.51
CA ALA A 190 30.77 1.38 -10.32
C ALA A 190 30.00 0.14 -10.77
N PHE A 191 28.70 0.06 -10.48
CA PHE A 191 27.82 -1.00 -11.02
C PHE A 191 27.75 -0.96 -12.55
N ALA A 192 27.64 0.23 -13.16
CA ALA A 192 27.56 0.36 -14.62
C ALA A 192 28.84 -0.03 -15.35
N GLU A 193 30.00 0.10 -14.70
CA GLU A 193 31.30 -0.30 -15.24
C GLU A 193 31.57 -1.80 -15.06
N ARG A 194 31.12 -2.36 -13.93
CA ARG A 194 31.29 -3.77 -13.60
C ARG A 194 29.98 -4.33 -13.01
N PRO A 195 28.99 -4.67 -13.86
CA PRO A 195 27.72 -5.18 -13.39
C PRO A 195 27.89 -6.40 -12.50
N GLY A 196 27.27 -6.37 -11.32
CA GLY A 196 27.34 -7.45 -10.35
C GLY A 196 26.31 -7.28 -9.25
N PHE A 197 25.77 -8.40 -8.73
CA PHE A 197 24.71 -8.37 -7.73
C PHE A 197 25.13 -7.69 -6.42
N THR A 198 26.38 -7.85 -6.00
CA THR A 198 26.93 -7.15 -4.82
C THR A 198 26.89 -5.64 -4.99
N LEU A 199 27.35 -5.14 -6.14
CA LEU A 199 27.35 -3.70 -6.46
C LEU A 199 25.93 -3.17 -6.66
N ALA A 200 25.02 -3.95 -7.25
CA ALA A 200 23.61 -3.59 -7.34
C ALA A 200 22.98 -3.42 -5.94
N ALA A 201 23.23 -4.37 -5.03
CA ALA A 201 22.72 -4.31 -3.66
C ALA A 201 23.33 -3.14 -2.87
N GLU A 202 24.62 -2.85 -3.07
CA GLU A 202 25.29 -1.70 -2.48
C GLU A 202 24.70 -0.38 -2.98
N ALA A 203 24.53 -0.22 -4.30
CA ALA A 203 23.94 0.96 -4.90
C ALA A 203 22.52 1.22 -4.35
N LEU A 204 21.66 0.18 -4.28
CA LEU A 204 20.33 0.30 -3.67
C LEU A 204 20.37 0.74 -2.21
N ARG A 205 21.32 0.21 -1.40
CA ARG A 205 21.49 0.63 0.00
C ARG A 205 21.98 2.06 0.16
N LEU A 206 22.85 2.52 -0.74
CA LEU A 206 23.35 3.90 -0.69
C LEU A 206 22.29 4.89 -1.13
N LEU A 207 21.42 4.51 -2.07
CA LEU A 207 20.26 5.33 -2.45
C LEU A 207 19.31 5.58 -1.28
N THR A 208 19.14 4.62 -0.35
CA THR A 208 18.28 4.82 0.84
C THR A 208 18.86 5.79 1.87
N ARG A 209 20.16 6.09 1.79
CA ARG A 209 20.87 6.97 2.72
C ARG A 209 21.03 8.40 2.21
N GLN A 210 20.51 8.69 1.01
CA GLN A 210 20.52 10.05 0.48
C GLN A 210 19.63 10.97 1.33
N ASP A 211 19.94 12.26 1.29
CA ASP A 211 19.17 13.27 2.01
C ASP A 211 17.70 13.22 1.60
N ASN A 212 16.82 13.16 2.59
CA ASN A 212 15.36 13.07 2.42
C ASN A 212 14.85 11.85 1.65
N ALA A 213 15.69 10.82 1.42
CA ALA A 213 15.26 9.57 0.86
C ALA A 213 14.38 8.79 1.84
N ARG A 214 13.29 8.21 1.33
CA ARG A 214 12.35 7.42 2.12
C ARG A 214 11.90 6.23 1.31
N VAL A 215 12.07 5.05 1.88
CA VAL A 215 11.55 3.82 1.31
C VAL A 215 10.07 3.71 1.66
N TYR A 216 9.20 3.79 0.66
CA TYR A 216 7.75 3.65 0.84
C TYR A 216 7.26 2.24 0.52
N ARG A 217 8.09 1.38 -0.10
CA ARG A 217 7.84 -0.07 -0.29
C ARG A 217 8.94 -0.91 0.38
N PRO A 218 9.06 -0.89 1.72
CA PRO A 218 10.19 -1.49 2.43
C PRO A 218 10.29 -3.01 2.24
N GLU A 219 9.18 -3.71 2.08
CA GLU A 219 9.17 -5.16 1.90
C GLU A 219 9.81 -5.58 0.58
N VAL A 220 9.41 -4.95 -0.53
CA VAL A 220 9.96 -5.19 -1.87
C VAL A 220 11.46 -4.93 -1.89
N LEU A 221 11.90 -3.79 -1.36
CA LEU A 221 13.32 -3.44 -1.31
C LEU A 221 14.12 -4.46 -0.49
N ARG A 222 13.64 -4.83 0.71
CA ARG A 222 14.35 -5.76 1.59
C ARG A 222 14.46 -7.15 0.96
N CYS A 223 13.38 -7.66 0.37
CA CYS A 223 13.39 -8.94 -0.33
C CYS A 223 14.34 -8.90 -1.54
N CYS A 224 14.35 -7.81 -2.32
CA CYS A 224 15.30 -7.61 -3.41
C CYS A 224 16.76 -7.62 -2.94
N LEU A 225 17.09 -6.87 -1.87
CA LEU A 225 18.45 -6.84 -1.32
C LEU A 225 18.91 -8.23 -0.86
N ARG A 226 18.02 -9.04 -0.28
CA ARG A 226 18.34 -10.41 0.14
C ARG A 226 18.47 -11.36 -1.04
N ALA A 227 17.63 -11.23 -2.06
CA ALA A 227 17.73 -11.99 -3.30
C ALA A 227 19.05 -11.68 -4.05
N LEU A 228 19.45 -10.40 -4.13
CA LEU A 228 20.72 -9.98 -4.71
C LEU A 228 21.91 -10.59 -3.96
N GLN A 229 21.87 -10.61 -2.63
CA GLN A 229 22.90 -11.24 -1.80
C GLN A 229 22.97 -12.76 -2.04
N SER A 230 21.82 -13.44 -2.11
CA SER A 230 21.77 -14.87 -2.38
C SER A 230 22.33 -15.20 -3.77
N ALA A 231 21.95 -14.43 -4.79
CA ALA A 231 22.47 -14.61 -6.14
C ALA A 231 23.98 -14.32 -6.23
N ALA A 232 24.47 -13.32 -5.48
CA ALA A 232 25.90 -13.01 -5.39
C ALA A 232 26.73 -14.12 -4.74
N ALA A 233 26.15 -14.84 -3.77
CA ALA A 233 26.80 -15.99 -3.13
C ALA A 233 26.89 -17.22 -4.06
N GLY A 234 26.15 -17.23 -5.17
CA GLY A 234 26.04 -18.34 -6.10
C GLY A 234 25.03 -19.40 -5.67
N GLY A 235 24.87 -20.44 -6.50
CA GLY A 235 23.99 -21.58 -6.23
C GLY A 235 22.53 -21.42 -6.68
N CYS A 236 22.11 -20.23 -7.10
CA CYS A 236 20.83 -20.02 -7.80
C CYS A 236 20.89 -18.79 -8.71
N THR A 237 19.95 -18.68 -9.66
CA THR A 237 19.80 -17.47 -10.47
C THR A 237 19.15 -16.35 -9.65
N PHE A 238 19.27 -15.10 -10.09
CA PHE A 238 18.58 -13.99 -9.41
C PHE A 238 17.05 -14.14 -9.45
N ALA A 239 16.50 -14.65 -10.55
CA ALA A 239 15.09 -14.96 -10.66
C ALA A 239 14.65 -15.96 -9.57
N ASP A 240 15.36 -17.10 -9.43
CA ASP A 240 15.07 -18.09 -8.39
C ASP A 240 15.21 -17.50 -6.98
N ALA A 241 16.24 -16.67 -6.76
CA ALA A 241 16.45 -16.00 -5.48
C ALA A 241 15.26 -15.10 -5.11
N THR A 242 14.67 -14.37 -6.06
CA THR A 242 13.47 -13.55 -5.79
C THR A 242 12.24 -14.39 -5.45
N VAL A 243 12.05 -15.54 -6.10
CA VAL A 243 10.96 -16.48 -5.79
C VAL A 243 11.13 -17.07 -4.39
N ASN A 244 12.35 -17.48 -4.04
CA ASN A 244 12.67 -18.01 -2.71
C ASN A 244 12.43 -16.95 -1.62
N GLU A 245 12.84 -15.71 -1.86
CA GLU A 245 12.61 -14.61 -0.93
C GLU A 245 11.14 -14.24 -0.78
N ARG A 246 10.35 -14.33 -1.85
CA ARG A 246 8.89 -14.21 -1.78
C ARG A 246 8.30 -15.29 -0.86
N GLU A 247 8.62 -16.56 -1.08
CA GLU A 247 8.09 -17.66 -0.25
C GLU A 247 8.47 -17.51 1.23
N ARG A 248 9.71 -17.10 1.50
CA ARG A 248 10.16 -16.78 2.85
C ARG A 248 9.36 -15.62 3.45
N ASN A 249 9.11 -14.57 2.66
CA ASN A 249 8.34 -13.41 3.10
C ASN A 249 6.91 -13.76 3.50
N ARG A 250 6.26 -14.75 2.85
CA ARG A 250 4.88 -15.16 3.17
C ARG A 250 4.70 -15.66 4.60
N HIS A 251 5.75 -16.22 5.19
CA HIS A 251 5.73 -16.84 6.51
C HIS A 251 6.29 -15.92 7.61
N GLU A 252 6.90 -14.79 7.23
CA GLU A 252 7.45 -13.84 8.18
C GLU A 252 6.39 -12.83 8.62
N SER A 253 6.02 -12.87 9.90
CA SER A 253 5.21 -11.82 10.52
C SER A 253 5.97 -10.49 10.55
N ARG A 254 5.31 -9.38 10.22
CA ARG A 254 5.94 -8.05 10.25
C ARG A 254 5.07 -7.00 10.92
N PRO A 255 5.67 -6.09 11.70
CA PRO A 255 4.96 -4.93 12.21
C PRO A 255 4.64 -3.98 11.06
N LEU A 256 3.38 -3.57 10.99
CA LEU A 256 2.95 -2.52 10.06
C LEU A 256 3.50 -1.17 10.49
N ALA A 257 3.82 -0.32 9.52
CA ALA A 257 4.14 1.08 9.79
C ALA A 257 2.95 1.78 10.46
N ARG A 258 3.22 2.91 11.13
CA ARG A 258 2.16 3.72 11.77
C ARG A 258 1.16 4.28 10.76
N ARG A 259 1.56 4.46 9.51
CA ARG A 259 0.68 4.86 8.42
C ARG A 259 0.92 3.92 7.25
N VAL A 260 -0.13 3.25 6.81
CA VAL A 260 -0.06 2.33 5.68
C VAL A 260 -1.11 2.66 4.64
N ILE A 261 -0.77 2.41 3.37
CA ILE A 261 -1.67 2.59 2.23
C ILE A 261 -1.87 1.24 1.56
N GLY A 262 -3.12 0.81 1.45
CA GLY A 262 -3.48 -0.49 0.89
C GLY A 262 -4.84 -0.48 0.24
N SER A 263 -5.19 -1.58 -0.41
CA SER A 263 -6.56 -1.86 -0.83
C SER A 263 -7.37 -2.37 0.37
N THR A 264 -8.70 -2.34 0.26
CA THR A 264 -9.58 -2.95 1.26
C THR A 264 -9.24 -4.43 1.49
N LEU A 265 -8.83 -5.13 0.43
CA LEU A 265 -8.43 -6.54 0.47
C LEU A 265 -7.19 -6.75 1.35
N LEU A 266 -6.13 -5.98 1.11
CA LEU A 266 -4.86 -6.12 1.82
C LEU A 266 -4.94 -5.67 3.28
N LEU A 267 -5.88 -4.74 3.58
CA LEU A 267 -6.13 -4.24 4.92
C LEU A 267 -7.22 -5.02 5.65
N LYS A 268 -7.83 -6.01 5.01
CA LYS A 268 -8.83 -6.86 5.64
C LYS A 268 -8.19 -7.69 6.75
N GLY A 269 -8.80 -7.67 7.94
CA GLY A 269 -8.27 -8.36 9.12
C GLY A 269 -7.27 -7.51 9.91
N LEU A 270 -6.77 -6.42 9.33
CA LEU A 270 -6.02 -5.39 10.05
C LEU A 270 -6.98 -4.39 10.70
N GLU A 271 -6.54 -3.80 11.80
CA GLU A 271 -7.24 -2.79 12.56
C GLU A 271 -6.29 -1.63 12.84
N GLY A 272 -6.77 -0.42 12.59
CA GLY A 272 -6.08 0.79 12.97
C GLY A 272 -6.96 1.66 13.85
N GLU A 273 -6.37 2.70 14.41
CA GLU A 273 -7.10 3.71 15.15
C GLU A 273 -7.93 4.59 14.21
N VAL A 274 -7.35 4.91 13.05
CA VAL A 274 -7.96 5.76 12.02
C VAL A 274 -8.04 4.99 10.70
N ALA A 275 -9.21 5.01 10.06
CA ALA A 275 -9.36 4.61 8.67
C ALA A 275 -9.60 5.86 7.79
N VAL A 276 -8.89 5.94 6.66
CA VAL A 276 -9.08 6.98 5.64
C VAL A 276 -9.47 6.32 4.33
N ILE A 277 -10.67 6.57 3.83
CA ILE A 277 -11.16 6.04 2.55
C ILE A 277 -11.03 7.13 1.49
N THR A 278 -10.20 6.91 0.47
CA THR A 278 -9.92 7.95 -0.53
C THR A 278 -10.86 7.90 -1.73
N SER A 279 -11.42 6.73 -2.05
CA SER A 279 -12.19 6.47 -3.27
C SER A 279 -13.39 5.56 -3.00
N PRO A 280 -14.34 5.97 -2.14
CA PRO A 280 -15.54 5.18 -1.81
C PRO A 280 -16.45 4.92 -3.02
N GLU A 281 -16.41 5.77 -4.05
CA GLU A 281 -17.21 5.64 -5.27
C GLU A 281 -16.87 4.41 -6.13
N GLU A 282 -15.68 3.83 -5.93
CA GLU A 282 -15.23 2.62 -6.62
C GLU A 282 -15.52 1.33 -5.81
N MET A 283 -16.27 1.45 -4.72
CA MET A 283 -16.54 0.35 -3.79
C MET A 283 -17.97 -0.14 -3.91
N ASP A 284 -18.13 -1.46 -4.01
CA ASP A 284 -19.41 -2.11 -3.74
C ASP A 284 -19.76 -2.02 -2.24
N ALA A 285 -20.96 -2.45 -1.89
CA ALA A 285 -21.48 -2.37 -0.53
C ALA A 285 -20.57 -3.10 0.49
N ARG A 286 -19.96 -4.22 0.09
CA ARG A 286 -19.11 -5.04 0.96
C ARG A 286 -17.75 -4.40 1.15
N HIS A 287 -17.14 -3.92 0.07
CA HIS A 287 -15.88 -3.18 0.07
C HIS A 287 -16.00 -1.94 0.94
N LEU A 288 -17.07 -1.15 0.75
CA LEU A 288 -17.30 0.08 1.50
C LEU A 288 -17.45 -0.21 3.00
N TYR A 289 -18.29 -1.19 3.36
CA TYR A 289 -18.48 -1.57 4.77
C TYR A 289 -17.20 -2.09 5.43
N VAL A 290 -16.45 -2.95 4.74
CA VAL A 290 -15.18 -3.46 5.28
C VAL A 290 -14.18 -2.32 5.47
N ALA A 291 -14.11 -1.37 4.53
CA ALA A 291 -13.23 -0.21 4.62
C ALA A 291 -13.60 0.70 5.80
N MET A 292 -14.89 1.03 5.95
CA MET A 292 -15.39 1.89 7.04
C MET A 292 -15.15 1.31 8.43
N THR A 293 -15.11 -0.03 8.55
CA THR A 293 -14.92 -0.73 9.82
C THR A 293 -13.46 -1.03 10.18
N ARG A 294 -12.49 -0.50 9.42
CA ARG A 294 -11.06 -0.68 9.70
C ARG A 294 -10.52 0.21 10.83
N GLY A 295 -11.20 1.33 11.09
CA GLY A 295 -10.84 2.30 12.14
C GLY A 295 -11.63 2.06 13.43
N SER A 296 -10.94 1.99 14.57
CA SER A 296 -11.57 1.80 15.88
C SER A 296 -12.00 3.11 16.54
N SER A 297 -11.41 4.25 16.16
CA SER A 297 -11.63 5.54 16.82
C SER A 297 -12.04 6.67 15.88
N ARG A 298 -11.61 6.64 14.61
CA ARG A 298 -11.93 7.68 13.63
C ARG A 298 -12.05 7.15 12.21
N LEU A 299 -12.97 7.73 11.44
CA LEU A 299 -13.14 7.47 10.03
C LEU A 299 -13.08 8.78 9.24
N VAL A 300 -12.29 8.81 8.17
CA VAL A 300 -12.26 9.92 7.22
C VAL A 300 -12.68 9.40 5.86
N VAL A 301 -13.65 10.05 5.24
CA VAL A 301 -14.15 9.66 3.92
C VAL A 301 -14.00 10.81 2.94
N CYS A 302 -13.24 10.59 1.88
CA CYS A 302 -13.10 11.53 0.78
C CYS A 302 -14.16 11.22 -0.27
N SER A 303 -15.09 12.14 -0.54
CA SER A 303 -16.12 11.93 -1.57
C SER A 303 -16.49 13.24 -2.25
N LEU A 304 -16.80 13.18 -3.56
CA LEU A 304 -17.34 14.30 -4.33
C LEU A 304 -18.76 14.67 -3.88
N THR A 305 -19.54 13.67 -3.48
CA THR A 305 -20.93 13.82 -3.03
C THR A 305 -21.06 13.47 -1.55
N PRO A 306 -21.99 14.11 -0.82
CA PRO A 306 -22.29 13.73 0.55
C PRO A 306 -23.00 12.37 0.64
N ILE A 307 -23.63 11.91 -0.46
CA ILE A 307 -24.34 10.64 -0.51
C ILE A 307 -23.42 9.58 -1.11
N LEU A 308 -23.15 8.52 -0.35
CA LEU A 308 -22.41 7.35 -0.80
C LEU A 308 -23.38 6.26 -1.25
N THR A 309 -23.39 5.99 -2.56
CA THR A 309 -24.12 4.86 -3.13
C THR A 309 -23.12 3.76 -3.45
N ALA A 310 -23.34 2.57 -2.90
CA ALA A 310 -22.56 1.39 -3.24
C ALA A 310 -22.80 0.99 -4.71
N ARG A 311 -21.72 0.63 -5.40
CA ARG A 311 -21.77 0.19 -6.79
C ARG A 311 -22.30 -1.25 -6.93
#